data_AF-A0A7W8C9X8-F1
#
_entry.id   AF-A0A7W8C9X8-F1
#
_cell.length_a   1.000
_cell.length_b   1.000
_cell.length_c   1.000
_cell.angle_alpha   90.00
_cell.angle_beta   90.00
_cell.angle_gamma   90.00
#
_symmetry.space_group_name_H-M   'P 1'
#
loop_
_entity.id
_entity.type
_entity.pdbx_description
1 polymer ?
#
loop_
_entity_poly.entity_id
_entity_poly.type
_entity_poly.pdbx_seq_one_letter_code
_entity_poly.pdbx_strand_id
1 'polypeptide(L)'
;MRTDPAVVVWLVLVLATFLSWWLATERWHGGDLGAVAILIVAAVKIRLVGLHFMELADAPPLLRAMFELYVVALLAGLVGFVLAA
;
A
#
# COMPACT_ATOMS: atom_id res chain seq x y z
N MET A 1 0.32 23.92 -15.65
CA MET A 1 0.99 22.63 -15.41
C MET A 1 0.00 21.53 -15.77
N ARG A 2 0.24 20.75 -16.84
CA ARG A 2 -0.49 19.48 -17.03
C ARG A 2 0.00 18.57 -15.90
N THR A 3 -0.85 18.27 -14.92
CA THR A 3 -0.50 17.32 -13.88
C THR A 3 -0.59 15.94 -14.48
N ASP A 4 0.56 15.36 -14.85
CA ASP A 4 0.60 13.99 -15.32
C ASP A 4 0.11 13.07 -14.18
N PRO A 5 -0.77 12.09 -14.45
CA PRO A 5 -1.32 11.21 -13.41
C PRO A 5 -0.24 10.54 -12.56
N ALA A 6 0.91 10.20 -13.17
CA ALA A 6 2.06 9.64 -12.48
C ALA A 6 2.64 10.58 -11.39
N VAL A 7 2.65 11.90 -11.63
CA VAL A 7 3.15 12.89 -10.64
C VAL A 7 2.20 12.98 -9.44
N VAL A 8 0.89 12.89 -9.68
CA VAL A 8 -0.12 12.86 -8.61
C VAL A 8 0.07 11.60 -7.76
N VAL A 9 0.21 10.43 -8.39
CA VAL A 9 0.43 9.16 -7.69
C VAL A 9 1.75 9.20 -6.92
N TRP A 10 2.81 9.78 -7.51
CA TRP A 10 4.07 9.98 -6.83
C TRP A 10 3.92 10.83 -5.56
N LEU A 11 3.21 11.96 -5.62
CA LEU A 11 2.93 12.78 -4.44
C LEU A 11 2.16 12.01 -3.37
N VAL A 12 1.17 11.20 -3.76
CA VAL A 12 0.44 10.33 -2.83
C VAL A 12 1.39 9.32 -2.16
N LEU A 13 2.33 8.72 -2.90
CA LEU A 13 3.31 7.78 -2.35
C LEU A 13 4.30 8.46 -1.38
N VAL A 14 4.69 9.70 -1.66
CA VAL A 14 5.50 10.53 -0.77
C VAL A 14 4.75 10.80 0.53
N LEU A 15 3.50 11.26 0.46
CA LEU A 15 2.64 11.48 1.62
C LEU A 15 2.41 10.20 2.42
N ALA A 16 2.18 9.07 1.73
CA ALA A 16 2.04 7.76 2.37
C ALA A 16 3.30 7.35 3.13
N THR A 17 4.48 7.76 2.66
CA THR A 17 5.77 7.49 3.33
C THR A 17 5.91 8.33 4.60
N PHE A 18 5.59 9.62 4.53
CA PHE A 18 5.52 10.45 5.73
C PHE A 18 4.46 9.96 6.72
N LEU A 19 3.31 9.50 6.24
CA LEU A 19 2.26 8.92 7.07
C LEU A 19 2.75 7.64 7.76
N SER A 20 3.39 6.73 7.03
CA SER A 20 3.95 5.50 7.64
C SER A 20 5.04 5.81 8.66
N TRP A 21 5.88 6.82 8.40
CA TRP A 21 6.90 7.26 9.34
C TRP A 21 6.26 7.88 10.59
N TRP A 22 5.25 8.74 10.41
CA TRP A 22 4.49 9.33 11.53
C TRP A 22 3.81 8.26 12.39
N LEU A 23 3.17 7.27 11.76
CA LEU A 23 2.58 6.11 12.44
C LEU A 23 3.62 5.33 13.23
N ALA A 24 4.86 5.24 12.72
CA ALA A 24 5.98 4.56 13.36
C ALA A 24 6.68 5.38 14.47
N THR A 25 6.61 6.72 14.43
CA THR A 25 7.43 7.57 15.30
C THR A 25 7.15 7.40 16.80
N GLU A 26 6.06 7.85 17.41
CA GLU A 26 6.12 8.02 18.89
C GLU A 26 4.81 7.92 19.70
N ARG A 27 3.69 7.34 19.21
CA ARG A 27 2.43 7.31 20.04
C ARG A 27 1.45 6.17 19.87
N TRP A 28 1.70 5.21 18.98
CA TRP A 28 0.90 3.98 18.87
C TRP A 28 1.58 2.81 19.60
N HIS A 29 1.97 2.99 20.86
CA HIS A 29 2.34 1.92 21.79
C HIS A 29 1.13 1.00 22.15
N GLY A 30 0.16 0.86 21.26
CA GLY A 30 -1.14 0.21 21.49
C GLY A 30 -1.28 -1.18 20.84
N GLY A 31 -0.17 -1.85 20.50
CA GLY A 31 -0.20 -3.21 19.94
C GLY A 31 -0.58 -3.27 18.45
N ASP A 32 -1.17 -4.40 18.07
CA ASP A 32 -1.41 -4.83 16.67
C ASP A 32 -2.06 -3.77 15.77
N LEU A 33 -2.89 -2.88 16.30
CA LEU A 33 -3.58 -1.85 15.52
C LEU A 33 -2.63 -0.90 14.75
N GLY A 34 -1.51 -0.50 15.37
CA GLY A 34 -0.51 0.35 14.71
C GLY A 34 0.21 -0.39 13.57
N ALA A 35 0.54 -1.66 13.81
CA ALA A 35 1.14 -2.53 12.80
C ALA A 35 0.18 -2.78 11.63
N VAL A 36 -1.10 -3.07 11.89
CA VAL A 36 -2.14 -3.22 10.86
C VAL A 36 -2.28 -1.94 10.03
N ALA A 37 -2.28 -0.76 10.65
CA ALA A 37 -2.36 0.51 9.93
C ALA A 37 -1.16 0.70 8.98
N ILE A 38 0.05 0.39 9.43
CA ILE A 38 1.26 0.45 8.60
C ILE A 38 1.17 -0.54 7.43
N LEU A 39 0.69 -1.77 7.68
CA LEU A 39 0.50 -2.78 6.64
C LEU A 39 -0.52 -2.33 5.58
N ILE A 40 -1.62 -1.70 5.98
CA ILE A 40 -2.61 -1.13 5.05
C ILE A 40 -1.95 -0.06 4.18
N VAL A 41 -1.19 0.87 4.77
CA VAL A 41 -0.47 1.91 4.02
C VAL A 41 0.51 1.27 3.03
N ALA A 42 1.24 0.24 3.45
CA ALA A 42 2.17 -0.49 2.58
C ALA A 42 1.43 -1.17 1.41
N ALA A 43 0.31 -1.85 1.66
CA ALA A 43 -0.48 -2.51 0.62
C ALA A 43 -1.04 -1.51 -0.41
N VAL A 44 -1.51 -0.34 0.05
CA VAL A 44 -1.93 0.76 -0.84
C VAL A 44 -0.77 1.25 -1.70
N LYS A 45 0.42 1.43 -1.12
CA LYS A 45 1.62 1.82 -1.88
C LYS A 45 1.96 0.79 -2.95
N ILE A 46 1.97 -0.50 -2.62
CA ILE A 46 2.24 -1.59 -3.58
C ILE A 46 1.24 -1.53 -4.73
N ARG A 47 -0.07 -1.39 -4.44
CA ARG A 47 -1.12 -1.31 -5.47
C ARG A 47 -0.94 -0.10 -6.37
N LEU A 48 -0.62 1.06 -5.82
CA LEU A 48 -0.39 2.29 -6.60
C LEU A 48 0.82 2.15 -7.52
N VAL A 49 1.94 1.60 -7.02
CA VAL A 49 3.15 1.34 -7.80
C VAL A 49 2.86 0.35 -8.92
N GLY A 50 2.21 -0.78 -8.64
CA GLY A 50 1.87 -1.77 -9.66
C GLY A 50 1.02 -1.16 -10.76
N LEU A 51 -0.11 -0.53 -10.41
CA LEU A 51 -1.03 0.00 -11.41
C LEU A 51 -0.44 1.13 -12.26
N HIS A 52 0.34 2.06 -11.67
CA HIS A 52 0.73 3.31 -12.35
C HIS A 52 2.19 3.38 -12.79
N PHE A 53 3.08 2.59 -12.19
CA PHE A 53 4.52 2.58 -12.55
C PHE A 53 4.95 1.29 -13.23
N MET A 54 4.23 0.18 -13.03
CA MET A 54 4.47 -1.08 -13.74
C MET A 54 3.49 -1.31 -14.89
N GLU A 55 2.72 -0.26 -15.26
CA GLU A 55 1.73 -0.27 -16.34
C GLU A 55 0.66 -1.37 -16.20
N LEU A 56 0.44 -1.90 -14.99
CA LEU A 56 -0.56 -2.94 -14.75
C LEU A 56 -2.00 -2.44 -14.87
N ALA A 57 -2.21 -1.12 -14.91
CA ALA A 57 -3.52 -0.53 -15.22
C ALA A 57 -3.99 -0.88 -16.64
N ASP A 58 -3.05 -0.91 -17.60
CA ASP A 58 -3.30 -1.17 -19.03
C ASP A 58 -2.98 -2.63 -19.43
N ALA A 59 -2.50 -3.43 -18.47
CA ALA A 59 -2.23 -4.85 -18.65
C ALA A 59 -3.51 -5.67 -18.89
N PRO A 60 -3.39 -6.88 -19.46
CA PRO A 60 -4.53 -7.79 -19.61
C PRO A 60 -5.28 -7.99 -18.28
N PRO A 61 -6.62 -8.04 -18.29
CA PRO A 61 -7.43 -8.02 -17.07
C PRO A 61 -7.14 -9.19 -16.14
N LEU A 62 -6.72 -10.34 -16.68
CA LEU A 62 -6.28 -11.49 -15.89
C LEU A 62 -5.04 -11.17 -15.06
N LEU A 63 -4.02 -10.54 -15.65
CA LEU A 63 -2.78 -10.22 -14.95
C LEU A 63 -3.03 -9.18 -13.85
N ARG A 64 -3.84 -8.17 -14.16
CA ARG A 64 -4.28 -7.17 -13.19
C ARG A 64 -5.05 -7.81 -12.03
N ALA A 65 -5.99 -8.72 -12.32
CA ALA A 65 -6.74 -9.43 -11.29
C ALA A 65 -5.85 -10.30 -10.39
N MET A 66 -4.86 -11.00 -10.97
CA MET A 66 -3.90 -11.78 -10.21
C MET A 66 -3.04 -10.91 -9.28
N PHE A 67 -2.62 -9.73 -9.76
CA PHE A 67 -1.89 -8.77 -8.93
C PHE A 67 -2.75 -8.19 -7.80
N GLU A 68 -3.99 -7.77 -8.10
CA GLU A 68 -4.88 -7.24 -7.06
C GLU A 68 -5.20 -8.32 -6.01
N LEU A 69 -5.41 -9.57 -6.45
CA LEU A 69 -5.57 -10.72 -5.55
C LEU A 69 -4.33 -10.95 -4.69
N TYR A 70 -3.13 -10.89 -5.29
CA TYR A 70 -1.87 -11.02 -4.57
C TYR A 70 -1.74 -9.95 -3.47
N VAL A 71 -2.04 -8.68 -3.77
CA VAL A 71 -1.96 -7.59 -2.78
C VAL A 71 -2.94 -7.82 -1.63
N VAL A 72 -4.16 -8.26 -1.92
CA VAL A 72 -5.18 -8.56 -0.89
C VAL A 72 -4.74 -9.75 -0.03
N ALA A 73 -4.27 -10.83 -0.66
CA ALA A 73 -3.80 -12.03 0.03
C ALA A 73 -2.58 -11.74 0.91
N LEU A 74 -1.64 -10.93 0.42
CA LEU A 74 -0.47 -10.48 1.17
C LEU A 74 -0.90 -9.68 2.41
N LEU A 75 -1.78 -8.69 2.25
CA LEU A 75 -2.28 -7.90 3.37
C LEU A 75 -3.00 -8.76 4.39
N ALA A 76 -3.92 -9.63 3.95
CA ALA A 76 -4.67 -10.53 4.83
C ALA A 76 -3.74 -11.47 5.60
N GLY A 77 -2.73 -12.06 4.93
CA GLY A 77 -1.75 -12.94 5.54
C GLY A 77 -0.89 -12.23 6.59
N LEU A 78 -0.39 -11.03 6.28
CA LEU A 78 0.43 -10.25 7.21
C LEU A 78 -0.37 -9.72 8.40
N VAL A 79 -1.61 -9.24 8.17
CA VAL A 79 -2.50 -8.81 9.26
C VAL A 79 -2.88 -9.99 10.14
N GLY A 80 -3.22 -11.14 9.56
CA GLY A 80 -3.52 -12.35 10.30
C GLY A 80 -2.33 -12.83 11.13
N PHE A 81 -1.11 -12.73 10.58
CA PHE A 81 0.11 -13.03 11.32
C PHE A 81 0.33 -12.09 12.51
N VAL A 82 0.19 -10.77 12.30
CA VAL A 82 0.35 -9.78 13.38
C VAL A 82 -0.67 -10.02 14.50
N LEU A 83 -1.94 -10.25 14.16
CA LEU A 83 -3.01 -10.48 15.15
C LEU A 83 -2.94 -11.83 15.86
N ALA A 84 -2.15 -12.77 15.34
CA ALA A 84 -1.98 -14.11 15.91
C ALA A 84 -0.66 -14.27 16.70
N ALA A 85 0.23 -13.26 16.64
CA ALA A 85 1.52 -13.25 17.32
C ALA A 85 1.40 -12.74 18.76
#